data_AF-R6V4Z6-F1
#
_entry.id   AF-R6V4Z6-F1
#
_cell.length_a   1.000
_cell.length_b   1.000
_cell.length_c   1.000
_cell.angle_alpha   90.00
_cell.angle_beta   90.00
_cell.angle_gamma   90.00
#
_symmetry.space_group_name_H-M   'P 1'
#
loop_
_entity.id
_entity.type
_entity.pdbx_description
1 polymer ?
#
loop_
_entity_poly.entity_id
_entity_poly.type
_entity_poly.pdbx_seq_one_letter_code
_entity_poly.pdbx_strand_id
1 'polypeptide(L)'
;MKLRFDGRDLTDKFRYSEMRRCRPECICACTGILFFVPLVSVPESRYGRYWANQGLIVLLVELVCLICGFVTGWIFGLLAMIPAVGVVFAVLKKVVGIALWLTAAFYIIYAAAHAARCRAKDVPFFGYIRFIR
;
A
#
# COMPACT_ATOMS: atom_id res chain seq x y z
N MET A 1 -11.31 -18.03 -1.62
CA MET A 1 -10.18 -17.11 -1.35
C MET A 1 -10.23 -16.74 0.13
N LYS A 2 -9.23 -17.08 0.95
CA LYS A 2 -9.23 -16.70 2.38
C LYS A 2 -8.55 -15.34 2.51
N LEU A 3 -9.32 -14.28 2.74
CA LEU A 3 -8.80 -12.99 3.20
C LEU A 3 -8.08 -13.24 4.53
N ARG A 4 -6.77 -12.94 4.59
CA ARG A 4 -5.98 -13.06 5.82
C ARG A 4 -5.52 -11.68 6.24
N PHE A 5 -5.79 -11.34 7.50
CA PHE A 5 -5.18 -10.19 8.18
C PHE A 5 -3.66 -10.37 8.28
N ASP A 6 -3.21 -11.61 8.45
CA ASP A 6 -1.79 -11.95 8.40
C ASP A 6 -1.38 -12.34 6.98
N GLY A 7 -0.54 -11.50 6.36
CA GLY A 7 0.03 -11.78 5.05
C GLY A 7 0.85 -13.06 5.05
N ARG A 8 0.90 -13.76 3.91
CA ARG A 8 1.74 -14.95 3.78
C ARG A 8 3.21 -14.55 3.93
N ASP A 9 3.95 -15.31 4.73
CA ASP A 9 5.39 -15.19 4.80
C ASP A 9 6.03 -16.09 3.75
N LEU A 10 6.78 -15.48 2.83
CA LEU A 10 7.48 -16.15 1.74
C LEU A 10 9.00 -15.99 1.89
N THR A 11 9.47 -15.53 3.06
CA THR A 11 10.88 -15.23 3.32
C THR A 11 11.79 -16.42 2.99
N ASP A 12 11.37 -17.63 3.34
CA ASP A 12 12.13 -18.86 3.12
C ASP A 12 12.39 -19.19 1.63
N LYS A 13 11.67 -18.53 0.71
CA LYS A 13 11.87 -18.71 -0.74
C LYS A 13 13.04 -17.88 -1.29
N PHE A 14 13.59 -16.96 -0.50
CA PHE A 14 14.62 -16.03 -0.93
C PHE A 14 15.90 -16.23 -0.12
N ARG A 15 17.05 -16.03 -0.77
CA ARG A 15 18.34 -16.12 -0.10
C ARG A 15 18.63 -14.82 0.62
N TYR A 16 18.95 -14.90 1.93
CA TYR A 16 19.20 -13.71 2.75
C TYR A 16 20.26 -12.75 2.18
N SER A 17 21.32 -13.28 1.54
CA SER A 17 22.36 -12.48 0.90
C SER A 17 21.82 -11.61 -0.25
N GLU A 18 20.86 -12.13 -1.02
CA GLU A 18 20.18 -11.38 -2.08
C GLU A 18 19.24 -10.32 -1.48
N MET A 19 18.45 -10.70 -0.47
CA MET A 19 17.51 -9.80 0.20
C MET A 19 18.22 -8.60 0.83
N ARG A 20 19.38 -8.83 1.45
CA ARG A 20 20.18 -7.77 2.07
C ARG A 20 20.80 -6.83 1.03
N ARG A 21 21.19 -7.35 -0.14
CA ARG A 21 21.77 -6.56 -1.23
C ARG A 21 20.75 -5.60 -1.85
N CYS A 22 19.55 -6.09 -2.14
CA CYS A 22 18.49 -5.33 -2.81
C CYS A 22 17.56 -4.58 -1.83
N ARG A 23 17.94 -4.51 -0.55
CA ARG A 23 17.11 -3.94 0.52
C ARG A 23 16.67 -2.50 0.26
N PRO A 24 17.55 -1.54 -0.11
CA PRO A 24 17.13 -0.16 -0.26
C PRO A 24 16.13 0.00 -1.40
N GLU A 25 16.33 -0.68 -2.53
CA GLU A 25 15.40 -0.66 -3.67
C GLU A 25 14.02 -1.21 -3.27
N CYS A 26 14.00 -2.29 -2.49
CA CYS A 26 12.76 -2.89 -1.99
C CYS A 26 12.01 -1.97 -1.01
N ILE A 27 12.72 -1.25 -0.14
CA ILE A 27 12.11 -0.25 0.75
C ILE A 27 11.50 0.89 -0.08
N CYS A 28 12.21 1.39 -1.09
CA CYS A 28 11.69 2.41 -2.00
C CYS A 28 10.39 1.96 -2.68
N ALA A 29 10.33 0.71 -3.15
CA ALA A 29 9.13 0.15 -3.78
C ALA A 29 7.88 0.18 -2.89
N CYS A 30 8.04 0.20 -1.57
CA CYS A 30 6.92 0.17 -0.62
C CYS A 30 6.08 1.46 -0.64
N THR A 31 6.58 2.57 -1.18
CA THR A 31 5.88 3.85 -1.30
C THR A 31 4.87 3.89 -2.46
N GLY A 32 4.49 2.72 -3.00
CA GLY A 32 3.53 2.64 -4.10
C GLY A 32 4.12 3.08 -5.44
N ILE A 33 4.23 4.38 -5.66
CA ILE A 33 4.63 4.96 -6.95
C ILE A 33 6.03 4.53 -7.41
N LEU A 34 6.92 4.25 -6.45
CA LEU A 34 8.29 3.79 -6.69
C LEU A 34 8.40 2.28 -6.88
N PHE A 35 7.29 1.55 -7.09
CA PHE A 35 7.29 0.10 -7.26
C PHE A 35 8.23 -0.39 -8.38
N PHE A 36 8.51 0.45 -9.37
CA PHE A 36 9.36 0.11 -10.51
C PHE A 36 10.86 0.17 -10.18
N VAL A 37 11.27 0.76 -9.05
CA VAL A 37 12.70 0.93 -8.69
C VAL A 37 13.46 -0.40 -8.67
N PRO A 38 12.98 -1.48 -8.03
CA PRO A 38 13.64 -2.78 -8.09
C PRO A 38 13.72 -3.38 -9.51
N LEU A 39 12.74 -3.07 -10.38
CA LEU A 39 12.72 -3.59 -11.75
C LEU A 39 13.81 -2.97 -12.61
N VAL A 40 14.21 -1.73 -12.33
CA VAL A 40 15.25 -1.02 -13.08
C VAL A 40 16.63 -1.20 -12.44
N SER A 41 16.72 -1.10 -11.12
CA SER A 41 17.99 -1.13 -10.40
C SER A 41 18.52 -2.54 -10.14
N VAL A 42 17.63 -3.51 -9.92
CA VAL A 42 17.98 -4.91 -9.60
C VAL A 42 17.10 -5.93 -10.36
N PRO A 43 17.03 -5.87 -11.70
CA PRO A 43 16.09 -6.65 -12.53
C PRO A 43 16.21 -8.17 -12.39
N GLU A 44 17.40 -8.66 -12.04
CA GLU A 44 17.71 -10.07 -11.86
C GLU A 44 17.24 -10.63 -10.51
N SER A 45 16.89 -9.75 -9.56
CA SER A 45 16.50 -10.18 -8.21
C SER A 45 15.04 -10.62 -8.18
N ARG A 46 14.82 -11.89 -7.81
CA ARG A 46 13.46 -12.41 -7.56
C ARG A 46 12.82 -11.73 -6.36
N TYR A 47 13.62 -11.37 -5.35
CA TYR A 47 13.15 -10.60 -4.20
C TYR A 47 12.79 -9.16 -4.57
N GLY A 48 13.59 -8.53 -5.45
CA GLY A 48 13.28 -7.21 -6.01
C GLY A 48 11.94 -7.19 -6.74
N ARG A 49 11.70 -8.15 -7.65
CA ARG A 49 10.41 -8.30 -8.35
C ARG A 49 9.25 -8.56 -7.41
N TYR A 50 9.47 -9.34 -6.35
CA TYR A 50 8.47 -9.54 -5.30
C TYR A 50 8.05 -8.22 -4.65
N TRP A 51 9.00 -7.39 -4.23
CA TRP A 51 8.69 -6.09 -3.60
C TRP A 51 8.19 -5.05 -4.60
N ALA A 52 8.59 -5.12 -5.86
CA ALA A 52 7.96 -4.35 -6.93
C ALA A 52 6.48 -4.70 -7.07
N ASN A 53 6.11 -5.98 -7.00
CA ASN A 53 4.71 -6.37 -7.02
C ASN A 53 3.94 -5.90 -5.77
N GLN A 54 4.54 -6.01 -4.58
CA GLN A 54 3.91 -5.49 -3.35
C GLN A 54 3.73 -3.97 -3.42
N GLY A 55 4.75 -3.26 -3.90
CA GLY A 55 4.69 -1.82 -4.15
C GLY A 55 3.56 -1.44 -5.09
N LEU A 56 3.39 -2.17 -6.21
CA LEU A 56 2.30 -1.94 -7.14
C LEU A 56 0.92 -2.14 -6.47
N ILE A 57 0.79 -3.15 -5.60
CA ILE A 57 -0.44 -3.35 -4.84
C ILE A 57 -0.71 -2.18 -3.88
N VAL A 58 0.32 -1.68 -3.19
CA VAL A 58 0.20 -0.48 -2.34
C VAL A 58 -0.25 0.72 -3.18
N LEU A 59 0.33 0.94 -4.36
CA LEU A 59 -0.09 2.00 -5.29
C LEU A 59 -1.57 1.89 -5.68
N LEU A 60 -2.04 0.67 -5.95
CA LEU A 60 -3.46 0.45 -6.28
C LEU A 60 -4.37 0.77 -5.08
N VAL A 61 -3.97 0.39 -3.87
CA VAL A 61 -4.71 0.75 -2.64
C VAL A 61 -4.75 2.26 -2.44
N GLU A 62 -3.62 2.94 -2.63
CA GLU A 62 -3.54 4.41 -2.55
C GLU A 62 -4.46 5.08 -3.57
N LEU A 63 -4.47 4.58 -4.82
CA LEU A 63 -5.33 5.09 -5.88
C LEU A 63 -6.81 4.93 -5.52
N VAL A 64 -7.20 3.77 -5.00
CA VAL A 64 -8.58 3.53 -4.54
C VAL A 64 -8.93 4.48 -3.39
N CYS A 65 -8.05 4.65 -2.40
CA CYS A 65 -8.26 5.58 -1.30
C CYS A 65 -8.43 7.02 -1.79
N LEU A 66 -7.62 7.44 -2.76
CA LEU A 66 -7.69 8.76 -3.37
C LEU A 66 -9.02 8.99 -4.10
N ILE A 67 -9.46 8.02 -4.90
CA ILE A 67 -10.74 8.10 -5.62
C ILE A 67 -11.91 8.14 -4.63
N CYS A 68 -11.93 7.26 -3.63
CA CYS A 68 -12.94 7.27 -2.58
C CYS A 68 -12.95 8.60 -1.80
N GLY A 69 -11.77 9.12 -1.46
CA GLY A 69 -11.62 10.40 -0.76
C GLY A 69 -12.13 11.57 -1.58
N PHE A 70 -11.85 11.59 -2.88
CA PHE A 70 -12.39 12.57 -3.81
C PHE A 70 -13.92 12.49 -3.86
N VAL A 71 -14.49 11.34 -4.20
CA VAL A 71 -15.94 11.16 -4.36
C VAL A 71 -16.70 11.52 -3.07
N THR A 72 -16.29 10.95 -1.93
CA THR A 72 -16.91 11.26 -0.63
C THR A 72 -16.71 12.72 -0.21
N GLY A 73 -15.55 13.30 -0.52
CA GLY A 73 -15.24 14.70 -0.24
C GLY A 73 -16.11 15.69 -1.01
N TRP A 74 -16.49 15.35 -2.25
CA TRP A 74 -17.46 16.10 -3.06
C TRP A 74 -18.88 15.95 -2.51
N ILE A 75 -19.34 14.71 -2.30
CA ILE A 75 -20.69 14.42 -1.80
C ILE A 75 -20.94 15.11 -0.46
N PHE A 76 -20.07 14.89 0.53
CA PHE A 76 -20.21 15.52 1.84
C PHE A 76 -19.95 17.02 1.81
N GLY A 77 -19.15 17.52 0.85
CA GLY A 77 -18.96 18.95 0.64
C GLY A 77 -20.23 19.66 0.21
N LEU A 78 -21.00 19.07 -0.71
CA LEU A 78 -22.30 19.59 -1.15
C LEU A 78 -23.33 19.55 -0.01
N LEU A 79 -23.41 18.43 0.70
CA LEU A 79 -24.33 18.26 1.83
C LEU A 79 -23.99 19.19 3.01
N ALA A 80 -22.72 19.57 3.15
CA ALA A 80 -22.28 20.52 4.18
C ALA A 80 -22.81 21.95 3.98
N MET A 81 -23.35 22.28 2.80
CA MET A 81 -23.93 23.60 2.54
C MET A 81 -25.35 23.77 3.11
N ILE A 82 -25.96 22.70 3.64
CA ILE A 82 -27.31 22.75 4.20
C ILE A 82 -27.27 23.44 5.59
N PRO A 83 -27.95 24.57 5.81
CA PRO A 83 -27.79 25.39 7.02
C PRO A 83 -28.06 24.67 8.36
N ALA A 84 -28.94 23.66 8.38
CA ALA A 84 -29.32 22.96 9.60
C ALA A 84 -28.48 21.73 9.94
N VAL A 85 -27.99 21.01 8.92
CA VAL A 85 -27.29 19.70 9.08
C VAL A 85 -25.87 19.70 8.52
N GLY A 86 -25.43 20.80 7.91
CA GLY A 86 -24.18 20.87 7.17
C GLY A 86 -22.93 20.61 8.03
N VAL A 87 -22.97 20.99 9.30
CA VAL A 87 -21.89 20.74 10.27
C VAL A 87 -21.63 19.23 10.42
N VAL A 88 -22.67 18.39 10.44
CA VAL A 88 -22.52 16.94 10.56
C VAL A 88 -21.76 16.38 9.36
N PHE A 89 -22.13 16.78 8.15
CA PHE A 89 -21.45 16.33 6.93
C PHE A 89 -20.02 16.87 6.82
N ALA A 90 -19.75 18.07 7.31
CA ALA A 90 -18.39 18.61 7.38
C ALA A 90 -17.49 17.79 8.32
N VAL A 91 -18.00 17.34 9.47
CA VAL A 91 -17.27 16.46 10.38
C VAL A 91 -17.06 15.08 9.74
N LEU A 92 -18.11 14.48 9.15
CA LEU A 92 -18.01 13.19 8.47
C LEU A 92 -16.97 13.19 7.36
N LYS A 93 -16.91 14.27 6.55
CA LYS A 93 -15.88 14.46 5.53
C LYS A 93 -14.47 14.35 6.09
N LYS A 94 -14.20 15.03 7.21
CA LYS A 94 -12.88 14.98 7.86
C LYS A 94 -12.57 13.58 8.41
N VAL A 95 -13.54 12.95 9.07
CA VAL A 95 -13.37 11.60 9.63
C VAL A 95 -13.06 10.57 8.55
N VAL A 96 -13.82 10.57 7.45
CA VAL A 96 -13.57 9.67 6.31
C VAL A 96 -12.23 9.96 5.65
N GLY A 97 -11.89 11.23 5.45
CA GLY A 97 -10.58 11.62 4.91
C GLY A 97 -9.41 11.09 5.75
N ILE A 98 -9.50 11.23 7.08
CA ILE A 98 -8.48 10.70 8.01
C ILE A 98 -8.43 9.17 7.94
N ALA A 99 -9.57 8.48 7.93
CA ALA A 99 -9.61 7.02 7.85
C ALA A 99 -8.95 6.48 6.56
N LEU A 100 -9.20 7.11 5.42
CA LEU A 100 -8.58 6.76 4.14
C LEU A 100 -7.07 7.02 4.15
N TRP A 101 -6.64 8.16 4.71
CA TRP A 101 -5.23 8.48 4.84
C TRP A 101 -4.48 7.49 5.75
N LEU A 102 -5.07 7.15 6.91
CA LEU A 102 -4.52 6.14 7.82
C LEU A 102 -4.43 4.76 7.17
N THR A 103 -5.41 4.42 6.33
CA THR A 103 -5.40 3.16 5.58
C THR A 103 -4.21 3.12 4.62
N ALA A 104 -4.00 4.16 3.80
CA ALA A 104 -2.85 4.24 2.91
C ALA A 104 -1.52 4.18 3.67
N ALA A 105 -1.39 4.98 4.74
CA ALA A 105 -0.19 5.00 5.58
C ALA A 105 0.11 3.63 6.22
N PHE A 106 -0.92 2.90 6.67
CA PHE A 106 -0.77 1.56 7.20
C PHE A 106 -0.12 0.60 6.19
N TYR A 107 -0.57 0.60 4.94
CA TYR A 107 -0.01 -0.29 3.91
C TYR A 107 1.46 0.03 3.60
N ILE A 108 1.81 1.32 3.46
CA ILE A 108 3.18 1.76 3.21
C ILE A 108 4.10 1.34 4.38
N ILE A 109 3.70 1.66 5.61
CA ILE A 109 4.52 1.39 6.80
C ILE A 109 4.66 -0.12 7.02
N TYR A 110 3.58 -0.89 6.84
CA TYR A 110 3.62 -2.34 6.95
C TYR A 110 4.60 -2.96 5.95
N ALA A 111 4.47 -2.58 4.67
CA ALA A 111 5.36 -3.00 3.60
C ALA A 111 6.82 -2.64 3.91
N ALA A 112 7.09 -1.37 4.20
CA ALA A 112 8.43 -0.86 4.46
C ALA A 112 9.08 -1.53 5.68
N ALA A 113 8.33 -1.76 6.76
CA ALA A 113 8.85 -2.42 7.96
C ALA A 113 9.29 -3.86 7.69
N HIS A 114 8.55 -4.60 6.86
CA HIS A 114 8.91 -5.96 6.47
C HIS A 114 10.07 -5.99 5.45
N ALA A 115 10.08 -5.07 4.48
CA ALA A 115 11.18 -4.92 3.54
C ALA A 115 12.50 -4.58 4.26
N ALA A 116 12.47 -3.67 5.24
CA ALA A 116 13.62 -3.27 6.03
C ALA A 116 14.19 -4.41 6.89
N ARG A 117 13.35 -5.36 7.30
CA ARG A 117 13.75 -6.56 8.05
C ARG A 117 14.14 -7.73 7.14
N CYS A 118 14.28 -7.51 5.83
CA CYS A 118 14.55 -8.56 4.85
C CYS A 118 13.55 -9.73 4.98
N ARG A 119 12.25 -9.42 5.08
CA ARG A 119 11.19 -10.44 5.07
C ARG A 119 10.30 -10.26 3.85
N ALA A 120 9.98 -11.35 3.17
CA ALA A 120 9.03 -11.33 2.04
C ALA A 120 7.62 -11.62 2.55
N LYS A 121 7.02 -10.66 3.26
CA LYS A 121 5.66 -10.79 3.80
C LYS A 121 4.65 -10.04 2.93
N ASP A 122 3.61 -10.74 2.50
CA ASP A 122 2.56 -10.15 1.66
C ASP A 122 1.84 -9.04 2.45
N VAL A 123 1.44 -7.93 1.81
CA VAL A 123 0.55 -6.98 2.49
C VAL A 123 -0.80 -7.65 2.81
N PRO A 124 -1.48 -7.27 3.91
CA PRO A 124 -2.76 -7.85 4.29
C PRO A 124 -3.79 -7.72 3.15
N PHE A 125 -4.72 -8.68 3.07
CA PHE A 125 -5.87 -8.71 2.14
C PHE A 125 -5.61 -8.77 0.63
N PHE A 126 -4.57 -8.14 0.11
CA PHE A 126 -4.33 -8.02 -1.34
C PHE A 126 -2.95 -8.49 -1.77
N GLY A 127 -2.01 -8.65 -0.83
CA GLY A 127 -0.62 -8.98 -1.13
C GLY A 127 -0.41 -10.34 -1.81
N TYR A 128 -1.44 -11.18 -1.93
CA TYR A 128 -1.34 -12.44 -2.65
C TYR A 128 -1.42 -12.32 -4.17
N ILE A 129 -1.90 -11.18 -4.69
CA ILE A 129 -2.03 -10.94 -6.13
C ILE A 129 -0.62 -10.79 -6.73
N ARG A 130 -0.39 -11.32 -7.93
CA ARG A 130 0.91 -11.28 -8.63
C ARG A 130 0.71 -10.77 -10.05
N PHE A 131 0.97 -9.48 -10.25
CA PHE A 131 1.04 -8.83 -11.55
C PHE A 131 2.42 -8.98 -12.18
N ILE A 132 3.45 -8.86 -11.35
CA ILE A 132 4.86 -8.98 -11.77
C ILE A 132 5.37 -10.36 -11.34
N ARG A 133 5.98 -11.09 -12.29
CA ARG A 133 6.56 -12.43 -12.09
C ARG A 133 8.08 -12.39 -12.04
#